data_AF-A0A2V7R8A1-F1
#
_entry.id   AF-A0A2V7R8A1-F1
#
_cell.length_a   1.000
_cell.length_b   1.000
_cell.length_c   1.000
_cell.angle_alpha   90.00
_cell.angle_beta   90.00
_cell.angle_gamma   90.00
#
_symmetry.space_group_name_H-M   'P 1'
#
loop_
_entity.id
_entity.type
_entity.pdbx_description
1 polymer ?
#
loop_
_entity_poly.entity_id
_entity_poly.type
_entity_poly.pdbx_seq_one_letter_code
_entity_poly.pdbx_strand_id
1 'polypeptide(L)'
;MDRPKYVPVAEIEVDAARPDHQGFTLTGQGADHAEYQLDLHFGMPLDAKTRSVLGELLSHSDLTISRRAPGGLVQALRQRRNRASQS
;
A
#
# COMPACT_ATOMS: atom_id res chain seq x y z
N MET A 1 -17.53 -1.16 -20.21
CA MET A 1 -17.88 -0.96 -18.79
C MET A 1 -16.70 -0.27 -18.11
N ASP A 2 -16.95 0.88 -17.50
CA ASP A 2 -15.92 1.70 -16.87
C ASP A 2 -15.50 1.05 -15.55
N ARG A 3 -14.29 0.46 -15.49
CA ARG A 3 -13.77 -0.08 -14.24
C ARG A 3 -13.52 1.11 -13.31
N PRO A 4 -13.86 1.02 -12.00
CA PRO A 4 -13.58 2.12 -11.10
C PRO A 4 -12.08 2.46 -11.13
N LYS A 5 -11.74 3.74 -10.97
CA LYS A 5 -10.35 4.17 -10.92
C LYS A 5 -9.74 3.82 -9.56
N TYR A 6 -8.44 3.56 -9.53
CA TYR A 6 -7.70 3.52 -8.28
C TYR A 6 -7.62 4.94 -7.70
N VAL A 7 -7.75 5.05 -6.39
CA VAL A 7 -7.63 6.32 -5.66
C VAL A 7 -6.51 6.14 -4.63
N PRO A 8 -5.53 7.07 -4.56
CA PRO A 8 -4.49 7.01 -3.54
C PRO A 8 -5.12 7.08 -2.15
N VAL A 9 -4.58 6.30 -1.22
CA VAL A 9 -5.05 6.25 0.18
C VAL A 9 -3.94 6.44 1.19
N ALA A 10 -2.69 6.21 0.80
CA ALA A 10 -1.53 6.56 1.58
C ALA A 10 -0.36 6.84 0.64
N GLU A 11 0.47 7.79 1.03
CA GLU A 11 1.80 8.03 0.49
C GLU A 11 2.75 7.87 1.67
N ILE A 12 3.76 7.03 1.50
CA ILE A 12 4.64 6.56 2.56
C ILE A 12 6.07 6.73 2.09
N GLU A 13 6.84 7.54 2.81
CA GLU A 13 8.29 7.58 2.67
C GLU A 13 8.84 6.33 3.37
N VAL A 14 9.58 5.49 2.63
CA VAL A 14 10.14 4.26 3.19
C VAL A 14 11.38 4.60 4.00
N ASP A 15 11.38 4.24 5.28
CA ASP A 15 12.52 4.47 6.18
C ASP A 15 13.46 3.27 6.27
N ALA A 16 12.95 2.06 6.06
CA ALA A 16 13.72 0.83 6.11
C ALA A 16 13.12 -0.24 5.19
N ALA A 17 14.02 -0.95 4.51
CA ALA A 17 13.72 -2.16 3.75
C ALA A 17 14.50 -3.33 4.36
N ARG A 18 13.81 -4.23 5.07
CA ARG A 18 14.41 -5.39 5.73
C ARG A 18 14.24 -6.63 4.85
N PRO A 19 15.33 -7.32 4.48
CA PRO A 19 15.20 -8.57 3.73
C PRO A 19 14.54 -9.64 4.59
N ASP A 20 13.59 -10.35 3.99
CA ASP A 20 12.94 -11.55 4.53
C ASP A 20 13.28 -12.76 3.64
N HIS A 21 12.95 -13.97 4.10
CA HIS A 21 13.18 -15.22 3.39
C HIS A 21 12.62 -15.22 1.96
N GLN A 22 11.51 -14.51 1.71
CA GLN A 22 10.84 -14.46 0.41
C GLN A 22 10.66 -13.05 -0.17
N GLY A 23 11.33 -12.03 0.39
CA GLY A 23 11.30 -10.68 -0.15
C GLY A 23 11.76 -9.61 0.83
N PHE A 24 10.92 -8.61 1.09
CA PHE A 24 11.25 -7.50 1.99
C PHE A 24 10.04 -7.06 2.82
N THR A 25 10.28 -6.70 4.06
CA THR A 25 9.37 -5.88 4.86
C THR A 25 9.82 -4.43 4.75
N LEU A 26 8.92 -3.56 4.30
CA LEU A 26 9.11 -2.12 4.20
C LEU A 26 8.37 -1.44 5.34
N THR A 27 9.03 -0.50 6.00
CA THR A 27 8.40 0.37 7.00
C THR A 27 8.51 1.83 6.57
N GLY A 28 7.63 2.66 7.12
CA GLY A 28 7.65 4.09 6.85
C GLY A 28 6.51 4.83 7.53
N GLN A 29 6.55 6.15 7.43
CA GLN A 29 5.51 7.02 7.98
C GLN A 29 4.63 7.57 6.86
N GLY A 30 3.32 7.51 7.06
CA GLY A 30 2.37 8.17 6.18
C GLY A 30 2.22 9.66 6.48
N ALA A 31 1.60 10.40 5.57
CA ALA A 31 1.24 11.81 5.78
C ALA A 31 0.28 12.04 6.97
N ASP A 32 -0.38 10.99 7.45
CA ASP A 32 -1.21 10.98 8.65
C ASP A 32 -0.41 10.70 9.94
N HIS A 33 0.92 10.64 9.84
CA HIS A 33 1.84 10.25 10.91
C HIS A 33 1.62 8.84 11.47
N ALA A 34 0.83 8.00 10.80
CA ALA A 34 0.74 6.60 11.15
C ALA A 34 1.97 5.84 10.62
N GLU A 35 2.42 4.85 11.38
CA GLU A 35 3.42 3.90 10.90
C GLU A 35 2.76 2.85 10.02
N TYR A 36 3.38 2.60 8.87
CA TYR A 36 2.96 1.59 7.92
C TYR A 36 4.01 0.49 7.82
N GLN A 37 3.53 -0.75 7.70
CA GLN A 37 4.33 -1.90 7.35
C GLN A 37 3.76 -2.53 6.08
N LEU A 38 4.61 -2.78 5.08
CA LEU A 38 4.25 -3.45 3.84
C LEU A 38 5.18 -4.64 3.58
N ASP A 39 4.60 -5.83 3.41
CA ASP A 39 5.35 -7.05 3.11
C ASP A 39 5.32 -7.34 1.60
N LEU A 40 6.49 -7.22 0.97
CA LEU A 40 6.72 -7.52 -0.45
C LEU A 40 7.27 -8.95 -0.59
N HIS A 41 6.59 -9.78 -1.36
CA HIS A 41 6.98 -11.17 -1.62
C HIS A 41 7.28 -11.38 -3.10
N PHE A 42 8.39 -12.05 -3.42
CA PHE A 42 8.73 -12.44 -4.79
C PHE A 42 8.33 -13.90 -5.06
N GLY A 43 7.70 -14.13 -6.22
CA GLY A 43 7.33 -15.47 -6.68
C GLY A 43 8.52 -16.34 -7.13
N MET A 44 9.73 -15.80 -7.12
CA MET A 44 10.97 -16.48 -7.49
C MET A 44 12.08 -16.15 -6.49
N PRO A 45 13.04 -17.08 -6.26
CA PRO A 45 14.15 -16.82 -5.37
C PRO A 45 15.06 -15.71 -5.92
N LEU A 46 15.52 -14.84 -5.02
CA LEU A 46 16.51 -13.81 -5.33
C LEU A 46 17.89 -14.28 -4.86
N ASP A 47 18.88 -14.17 -5.74
CA ASP A 47 20.29 -14.31 -5.36
C ASP A 47 20.72 -13.18 -4.41
N ALA A 48 21.86 -13.36 -3.75
CA ALA A 48 22.36 -12.43 -2.74
C ALA A 48 22.64 -11.02 -3.28
N LYS A 49 23.14 -10.91 -4.52
CA LYS A 49 23.47 -9.63 -5.15
C LYS A 49 22.20 -8.86 -5.49
N THR A 50 21.24 -9.52 -6.12
CA THR A 50 19.93 -8.96 -6.47
C THR A 50 19.19 -8.51 -5.22
N ARG A 51 19.24 -9.31 -4.14
CA ARG A 51 18.65 -8.93 -2.86
C ARG A 51 19.28 -7.67 -2.26
N SER A 52 20.61 -7.56 -2.28
CA SER A 52 21.28 -6.36 -1.78
C SER A 52 20.90 -5.10 -2.57
N VAL A 53 20.89 -5.20 -3.90
CA VAL A 53 20.53 -4.07 -4.77
C VAL A 53 19.07 -3.65 -4.57
N LEU A 54 18.16 -4.61 -4.52
CA LEU A 54 16.74 -4.30 -4.29
C LEU A 54 16.49 -3.71 -2.90
N GLY A 55 17.18 -4.19 -1.87
CA GLY A 55 17.08 -3.63 -0.52
C GLY A 55 17.43 -2.14 -0.49
N GLU A 56 18.57 -1.78 -1.09
CA GLU A 56 19.02 -0.38 -1.19
C GLU A 56 18.04 0.50 -1.97
N LEU A 57 17.54 0.01 -3.11
CA LEU A 57 16.58 0.77 -3.91
C LEU A 57 15.26 0.98 -3.16
N LEU A 58 14.81 -0.03 -2.40
CA LEU A 58 13.56 0.04 -1.64
C LEU A 58 13.68 0.98 -0.43
N SER A 59 14.83 1.05 0.24
CA SER A 59 15.04 1.96 1.39
C SER A 59 15.11 3.44 1.03
N HIS A 60 15.17 3.78 -0.27
CA HIS A 60 15.21 5.16 -0.76
C HIS A 60 14.04 5.45 -1.71
N SER A 61 12.91 4.79 -1.47
CA SER A 61 11.73 4.88 -2.34
C SER A 61 10.52 5.46 -1.61
N ASP A 62 9.64 6.07 -2.39
CA ASP A 62 8.31 6.49 -1.93
C ASP A 62 7.26 5.50 -2.43
N LEU A 63 6.36 5.10 -1.55
CA LEU A 63 5.27 4.17 -1.85
C LEU A 63 3.93 4.90 -1.88
N THR A 64 3.29 4.92 -3.03
CA THR A 64 1.87 5.30 -3.15
C THR A 64 0.97 4.07 -3.08
N ILE A 65 0.26 3.89 -1.96
CA ILE A 65 -0.77 2.86 -1.85
C ILE A 65 -2.08 3.42 -2.41
N SER A 66 -2.57 2.80 -3.48
CA SER A 66 -3.86 3.15 -4.08
C SER A 66 -4.85 1.99 -3.95
N ARG A 67 -6.09 2.29 -3.54
CA ARG A 67 -7.15 1.30 -3.44
C ARG A 67 -8.25 1.58 -4.46
N ARG A 68 -8.90 0.52 -4.91
CA ARG A 68 -10.14 0.59 -5.65
C ARG A 68 -11.22 -0.13 -4.87
N ALA A 69 -12.17 0.63 -4.33
CA ALA A 69 -13.28 0.04 -3.60
C ALA A 69 -14.17 -0.78 -4.57
N PRO A 70 -14.65 -1.97 -4.17
CA PRO A 70 -15.69 -2.67 -4.90
C PRO A 70 -16.92 -1.75 -4.96
N GLY A 71 -17.52 -1.59 -6.15
CA GLY A 71 -18.60 -0.62 -6.38
C GLY A 71 -19.78 -0.73 -5.39
N GLY A 72 -20.03 -1.92 -4.84
CA GLY A 72 -21.06 -2.14 -3.82
C GLY A 72 -20.78 -1.49 -2.46
N LEU A 73 -19.51 -1.39 -2.04
CA LEU A 73 -19.15 -0.84 -0.73
C LEU A 73 -19.27 0.70 -0.73
N VAL A 74 -18.92 1.35 -1.85
CA VAL A 74 -19.13 2.80 -2.05
C VAL A 74 -20.62 3.14 -2.09
N GLN A 75 -21.45 2.32 -2.75
CA GLN A 75 -22.90 2.49 -2.74
C GLN A 75 -23.49 2.29 -1.34
N ALA A 76 -23.06 1.26 -0.59
CA ALA A 76 -23.54 1.00 0.77
C ALA A 76 -23.18 2.14 1.74
N LEU A 77 -21.94 2.67 1.66
CA LEU A 77 -21.51 3.82 2.47
C LEU A 77 -22.30 5.09 2.13
N ARG A 78 -22.56 5.36 0.83
CA ARG A 78 -23.41 6.48 0.41
C ARG A 78 -24.85 6.34 0.89
N GLN A 79 -25.44 5.15 0.81
CA GLN A 79 -26.80 4.89 1.30
C GLN A 79 -26.91 5.10 2.82
N ARG A 80 -25.91 4.65 3.58
CA ARG A 80 -25.86 4.86 5.03
C ARG A 80 -25.77 6.34 5.40
N ARG A 81 -24.94 7.11 4.68
CA ARG A 81 -24.82 8.57 4.89
C ARG A 81 -26.14 9.30 4.57
N ASN A 82 -26.80 8.94 3.48
CA ASN A 82 -28.07 9.58 3.09
C ASN A 82 -29.21 9.29 4.08
N ARG A 83 -29.24 8.10 4.70
CA ARG A 83 -30.21 7.78 5.76
C ARG A 83 -29.97 8.57 7.04
N ALA A 84 -28.71 8.80 7.42
CA ALA A 84 -28.36 9.59 8.60
C ALA A 84 -28.63 11.10 8.43
N SER A 85 -28.77 11.59 7.21
CA SER A 85 -29.12 12.99 6.91
C SER A 85 -30.62 13.25 6.78
N GLN A 86 -31.46 12.21 6.88
CA GLN A 86 -32.93 12.29 6.79
C GLN A 86 -33.63 12.12 8.14
N SER A 87 -32.86 12.04 9.24
CA SER A 87 -33.33 11.91 10.62
C SER A 87 -32.99 13.16 11.43
#